data_AF-A0A936AZX1-F1
#
_entry.id   AF-A0A936AZX1-F1
#
_cell.length_a   1.000
_cell.length_b   1.000
_cell.length_c   1.000
_cell.angle_alpha   90.00
_cell.angle_beta   90.00
_cell.angle_gamma   90.00
#
_symmetry.space_group_name_H-M   'P 1'
#
loop_
_entity.id
_entity.type
_entity.pdbx_description
1 polymer ?
#
loop_
_entity_poly.entity_id
_entity_poly.type
_entity_poly.pdbx_seq_one_letter_code
_entity_poly.pdbx_strand_id
1 'polypeptide(L)'
;MTFTVAVTNTSPISVSGPIFVDVFVNPTEVYTTHIPLNQSSGYNVLASFDAGETQVLTITAVLGFEDITAGQTICGMVDSLQQFDEADETNNTTCRLIEPPLPIWSLANWNCSPRGQRPI
;
A
#
# COMPACT_ATOMS: atom_id res chain seq x y z
N MET A 1 -0.26 -9.21 13.08
CA MET A 1 0.90 -8.30 13.24
C MET A 1 0.57 -6.92 12.69
N THR A 2 1.19 -5.83 13.14
CA THR A 2 0.86 -4.46 12.67
C THR A 2 1.99 -3.85 11.85
N PHE A 3 1.63 -3.20 10.74
CA PHE A 3 2.51 -2.45 9.86
C PHE A 3 2.18 -0.97 9.91
N THR A 4 3.20 -0.11 9.85
CA THR A 4 3.04 1.33 9.67
C THR A 4 3.44 1.71 8.24
N VAL A 5 2.53 2.37 7.54
CA VAL A 5 2.71 2.72 6.14
C VAL A 5 2.58 4.22 6.00
N ALA A 6 3.57 4.88 5.41
CA ALA A 6 3.43 6.27 4.98
C ALA A 6 2.98 6.28 3.51
N VAL A 7 1.85 6.91 3.24
CA VAL A 7 1.35 7.15 1.88
C VAL A 7 1.40 8.66 1.63
N THR A 8 1.86 9.08 0.46
CA THR A 8 1.94 10.47 0.01
C THR A 8 1.16 10.68 -1.27
N ASN A 9 0.25 11.66 -1.30
CA ASN A 9 -0.39 12.10 -2.53
C ASN A 9 0.56 13.09 -3.21
N THR A 10 1.20 12.64 -4.28
CA THR A 10 2.16 13.44 -5.07
C THR A 10 1.50 14.26 -6.17
N SER A 11 0.20 14.07 -6.41
CA SER A 11 -0.52 14.86 -7.40
C SER A 11 -0.81 16.27 -6.88
N PRO A 12 -1.07 17.23 -7.80
CA PRO A 12 -1.60 18.54 -7.42
C PRO A 12 -3.11 18.53 -7.13
N ILE A 13 -3.74 17.35 -7.05
CA ILE A 13 -5.21 17.20 -6.95
C ILE A 13 -5.56 16.42 -5.67
N SER A 14 -6.48 16.98 -4.87
CA SER A 14 -7.08 16.24 -3.77
C SER A 14 -8.09 15.23 -4.31
N VAL A 15 -8.09 14.02 -3.74
CA VAL A 15 -9.09 12.99 -4.05
C VAL A 15 -10.08 12.85 -2.90
N SER A 16 -11.37 12.82 -3.25
CA SER A 16 -12.45 12.51 -2.33
C SER A 16 -13.00 11.12 -2.65
N GLY A 17 -13.00 10.21 -1.69
CA GLY A 17 -13.46 8.84 -1.88
C GLY A 17 -12.58 7.83 -1.15
N PRO A 18 -13.10 6.62 -0.88
CA PRO A 18 -12.34 5.58 -0.21
C PRO A 18 -11.14 5.15 -1.05
N ILE A 19 -9.92 5.26 -0.51
CA ILE A 19 -8.69 4.74 -1.10
C ILE A 19 -8.24 3.56 -0.25
N PHE A 20 -8.08 2.40 -0.88
CA PHE A 20 -7.68 1.18 -0.21
C PHE A 20 -6.16 1.03 -0.23
N VAL A 21 -5.60 0.77 0.94
CA VAL A 21 -4.16 0.61 1.15
C VAL A 21 -3.93 -0.77 1.76
N ASP A 22 -3.28 -1.65 1.01
CA ASP A 22 -3.12 -3.06 1.34
C ASP A 22 -1.66 -3.42 1.64
N VAL A 23 -1.47 -4.40 2.52
CA VAL A 23 -0.18 -5.04 2.79
C VAL A 23 -0.24 -6.50 2.37
N PHE A 24 0.83 -6.95 1.73
CA PHE A 24 1.01 -8.31 1.23
C PHE A 24 2.27 -8.91 1.86
N VAL A 25 2.16 -10.10 2.41
CA VAL A 25 3.27 -10.84 2.99
C VAL A 25 3.58 -12.03 2.09
N ASN A 26 4.81 -12.06 1.55
CA ASN A 26 5.28 -13.02 0.55
C ASN A 26 4.31 -13.22 -0.63
N PRO A 27 3.90 -12.14 -1.33
CA PRO A 27 3.10 -12.33 -2.54
C PRO A 27 3.85 -13.18 -3.56
N THR A 28 3.16 -14.13 -4.18
CA THR A 28 3.70 -15.01 -5.22
C THR A 28 3.66 -14.36 -6.60
N GLU A 29 2.77 -13.38 -6.79
CA GLU A 29 2.63 -12.65 -8.05
C GLU A 29 2.65 -11.15 -7.76
N VAL A 30 3.59 -10.43 -8.37
CA VAL A 30 3.70 -8.98 -8.29
C VAL A 30 3.80 -8.46 -9.72
N TYR A 31 2.79 -7.72 -10.15
CA TYR A 31 2.77 -7.05 -11.44
C TYR A 31 3.24 -5.60 -11.29
N THR A 32 3.59 -4.99 -12.42
CA THR A 32 4.10 -3.61 -12.45
C THR A 32 3.11 -2.59 -11.85
N THR A 33 1.80 -2.85 -11.94
CA THR A 33 0.77 -1.92 -11.49
C THR A 33 -0.08 -2.44 -10.33
N HIS A 34 0.03 -3.73 -9.98
CA HIS A 34 -0.83 -4.30 -8.94
C HIS A 34 -0.29 -5.62 -8.38
N ILE A 35 -0.83 -6.01 -7.23
CA ILE A 35 -0.74 -7.34 -6.65
C ILE A 35 -2.16 -7.91 -6.56
N PRO A 36 -2.40 -9.18 -6.92
CA PRO A 36 -3.73 -9.79 -6.80
C PRO A 36 -4.29 -9.70 -5.37
N LEU A 37 -5.50 -9.14 -5.23
CA LEU A 37 -6.14 -8.88 -3.92
C LEU A 37 -6.38 -10.13 -3.08
N ASN A 38 -6.48 -11.31 -3.70
CA ASN A 38 -6.58 -12.58 -2.99
C ASN A 38 -5.29 -12.93 -2.20
N GLN A 39 -4.19 -12.19 -2.40
CA GLN A 39 -2.96 -12.30 -1.62
C GLN A 39 -2.85 -11.24 -0.52
N SER A 40 -3.85 -10.35 -0.37
CA SER A 40 -3.85 -9.31 0.66
C SER A 40 -3.82 -9.95 2.05
N SER A 41 -2.90 -9.47 2.88
CA SER A 41 -2.75 -9.89 4.26
C SER A 41 -3.49 -8.96 5.23
N GLY A 42 -3.88 -7.77 4.78
CA GLY A 42 -4.61 -6.78 5.57
C GLY A 42 -4.64 -5.42 4.85
N TYR A 43 -5.64 -4.59 5.19
CA TYR A 43 -5.83 -3.29 4.55
C TYR A 43 -6.26 -2.21 5.56
N ASN A 44 -6.19 -0.96 5.11
CA ASN A 44 -6.84 0.19 5.73
C ASN A 44 -7.42 1.09 4.63
N VAL A 45 -8.34 2.00 5.00
CA VAL A 45 -9.06 2.84 4.04
C VAL A 45 -8.90 4.31 4.42
N LEU A 46 -8.47 5.12 3.46
CA LEU A 46 -8.48 6.58 3.54
C LEU A 46 -9.80 7.10 3.01
N ALA A 47 -10.49 7.98 3.74
CA ALA A 47 -11.75 8.57 3.27
C ALA A 47 -11.55 9.66 2.20
N SER A 48 -10.41 10.32 2.25
CA SER A 48 -9.96 11.37 1.34
C SER A 48 -8.45 11.51 1.45
N PHE A 49 -7.83 12.11 0.44
CA PHE A 49 -6.39 12.32 0.45
C PHE A 49 -6.01 13.62 -0.27
N ASP A 50 -5.56 14.61 0.51
CA ASP A 50 -5.33 15.95 -0.02
C ASP A 50 -4.06 16.03 -0.87
N ALA A 51 -4.04 16.96 -1.84
CA ALA A 51 -2.88 17.19 -2.69
C ALA A 51 -1.63 17.50 -1.86
N GLY A 52 -0.53 16.76 -2.09
CA GLY A 52 0.73 16.92 -1.36
C GLY A 52 0.73 16.36 0.07
N GLU A 53 -0.38 15.80 0.54
CA GLU A 53 -0.51 15.28 1.90
C GLU A 53 0.27 13.96 2.05
N THR A 54 0.83 13.72 3.24
CA THR A 54 1.33 12.41 3.65
C THR A 54 0.55 11.93 4.86
N GLN A 55 -0.04 10.74 4.76
CA GLN A 55 -0.76 10.09 5.84
C GLN A 55 -0.04 8.81 6.29
N VAL A 56 -0.05 8.56 7.59
CA VAL A 56 0.57 7.38 8.19
C VAL A 56 -0.53 6.44 8.68
N LEU A 57 -0.56 5.23 8.14
CA LEU A 57 -1.57 4.22 8.40
C LEU A 57 -1.01 3.06 9.18
N THR A 58 -1.80 2.57 10.14
CA THR A 58 -1.54 1.30 10.79
C THR A 58 -2.43 0.23 10.15
N ILE A 59 -1.82 -0.80 9.59
CA ILE A 59 -2.50 -1.94 8.96
C ILE A 59 -2.21 -3.18 9.79
N THR A 60 -3.27 -3.88 10.22
CA THR A 60 -3.12 -5.16 10.92
C THR A 60 -3.19 -6.29 9.90
N ALA A 61 -2.07 -6.99 9.69
CA ALA A 61 -2.04 -8.18 8.88
C ALA A 61 -2.52 -9.41 9.66
N VAL A 62 -3.41 -10.18 9.04
CA VAL A 62 -3.98 -11.42 9.53
C VAL A 62 -3.12 -12.59 9.05
N LEU A 63 -2.07 -12.91 9.82
CA LEU A 63 -1.08 -13.94 9.49
C LEU A 63 -1.26 -15.24 10.29
N GLY A 64 -2.39 -15.38 11.01
CA GLY A 64 -2.60 -16.50 11.92
C GLY A 64 -1.51 -16.56 13.01
N PHE A 65 -0.94 -17.75 13.25
CA PHE A 65 0.17 -17.98 14.17
C PHE A 65 1.56 -17.84 13.49
N GLU A 66 1.60 -17.38 12.24
CA GLU A 66 2.87 -17.19 11.54
C GLU A 66 3.53 -15.89 11.98
N ASP A 67 4.70 -16.04 12.62
CA ASP A 67 5.57 -14.90 12.88
C ASP A 67 6.24 -14.46 11.58
N ILE A 68 6.35 -13.14 11.42
CA ILE A 68 7.16 -12.60 10.34
C ILE A 68 8.63 -12.75 10.66
N THR A 69 9.35 -13.39 9.76
CA THR A 69 10.78 -13.68 9.91
C THR A 69 11.61 -12.96 8.85
N ALA A 70 12.91 -12.83 9.13
CA ALA A 70 13.86 -12.40 8.11
C ALA A 70 13.79 -13.28 6.86
N GLY A 71 14.00 -12.67 5.69
CA GLY A 71 13.90 -13.34 4.39
C GLY A 71 12.50 -13.34 3.77
N GLN A 72 11.49 -12.81 4.46
CA GLN A 72 10.17 -12.59 3.89
C GLN A 72 10.09 -11.24 3.16
N THR A 73 9.34 -11.20 2.06
CA THR A 73 9.08 -9.98 1.29
C THR A 73 7.75 -9.37 1.75
N ILE A 74 7.76 -8.09 2.07
CA ILE A 74 6.54 -7.33 2.37
C ILE A 74 6.32 -6.34 1.25
N CYS A 75 5.14 -6.39 0.66
CA CYS A 75 4.71 -5.40 -0.30
C CYS A 75 3.56 -4.58 0.25
N GLY A 76 3.47 -3.37 -0.27
CA GLY A 76 2.43 -2.41 -0.01
C GLY A 76 1.84 -1.91 -1.30
N MET A 77 0.53 -1.68 -1.32
CA MET A 77 -0.16 -1.13 -2.48
C MET A 77 -1.17 -0.09 -2.04
N VAL A 78 -1.02 1.14 -2.55
CA VAL A 78 -2.09 2.15 -2.53
C VAL A 78 -2.98 1.98 -3.75
N ASP A 79 -4.24 2.39 -3.65
CA ASP A 79 -5.28 2.17 -4.66
C ASP A 79 -5.35 0.69 -5.11
N SER A 80 -5.40 -0.22 -4.14
CA SER A 80 -5.35 -1.65 -4.40
C SER A 80 -6.51 -2.17 -5.25
N LEU A 81 -7.65 -1.46 -5.24
CA LEU A 81 -8.81 -1.72 -6.07
C LEU A 81 -8.73 -1.06 -7.46
N GLN A 82 -7.67 -0.30 -7.75
CA GLN A 82 -7.46 0.45 -9.00
C GLN A 82 -8.65 1.35 -9.34
N GLN A 83 -9.14 2.09 -8.35
CA GLN A 83 -10.33 2.94 -8.44
C GLN A 83 -10.03 4.35 -8.92
N PHE A 84 -8.77 4.75 -8.90
CA PHE A 84 -8.32 6.05 -9.36
C PHE A 84 -7.45 5.89 -10.61
N ASP A 85 -7.65 6.77 -11.59
CA ASP A 85 -6.72 6.89 -12.71
C ASP A 85 -5.59 7.78 -12.25
N GLU A 86 -4.36 7.28 -12.33
CA GLU A 86 -3.17 7.99 -11.88
C GLU A 86 -2.26 8.39 -13.05
N ALA A 87 -1.39 9.37 -12.80
CA ALA A 87 -0.38 9.77 -13.78
C ALA A 87 0.64 8.66 -14.05
N ASP A 88 0.88 7.83 -13.03
CA ASP A 88 1.85 6.75 -13.02
C ASP A 88 1.33 5.67 -12.08
N GLU A 89 0.75 4.62 -12.64
CA GLU A 89 0.22 3.45 -11.90
C GLU A 89 1.33 2.54 -11.35
N THR A 90 2.58 2.77 -11.75
CA THR A 90 3.71 1.90 -11.39
C THR A 90 4.33 2.27 -10.05
N ASN A 91 3.96 3.42 -9.49
CA ASN A 91 4.46 3.91 -8.20
C ASN A 91 3.55 3.56 -7.01
N ASN A 92 2.41 2.90 -7.28
CA ASN A 92 1.45 2.49 -6.27
C ASN A 92 1.91 1.31 -5.43
N THR A 93 2.86 0.52 -5.95
CA THR A 93 3.34 -0.71 -5.29
C THR A 93 4.79 -0.55 -4.84
N THR A 94 5.07 -0.87 -3.58
CA THR A 94 6.44 -0.92 -3.04
C THR A 94 6.66 -2.23 -2.31
N CYS A 95 7.75 -2.92 -2.62
CA CYS A 95 8.15 -4.16 -1.95
C CYS A 95 9.49 -4.01 -1.24
N ARG A 96 9.65 -4.68 -0.10
CA ARG A 96 10.87 -4.70 0.67
C ARG A 96 11.11 -6.09 1.27
N LEU A 97 12.36 -6.56 1.19
CA LEU A 97 12.81 -7.74 1.93
C LEU A 97 13.03 -7.38 3.40
N ILE A 98 12.54 -8.23 4.29
CA ILE A 98 12.80 -8.09 5.72
C ILE A 98 14.22 -8.59 6.02
N GLU A 99 15.07 -7.66 6.42
CA GLU A 99 16.46 -7.90 6.80
C GLU A 99 16.65 -7.76 8.32
N PRO A 100 17.55 -8.55 8.94
CA PRO A 100 17.94 -8.36 10.34
C PRO A 100 18.76 -7.08 10.55
N PRO A 101 18.74 -6.46 11.75
CA PRO A 101 17.91 -6.78 12.91
C PRO A 101 16.51 -6.16 12.79
N LEU A 102 15.48 -6.91 13.22
CA LEU A 102 14.08 -6.46 13.15
C LEU A 102 13.80 -5.42 14.25
N PRO A 103 13.88 -4.11 13.94
CA PRO A 103 12.69 -3.25 13.81
C PRO A 103 12.92 -2.17 12.72
N ILE A 104 11.97 -1.46 12.11
CA ILE A 104 10.70 -0.86 12.50
C ILE A 104 9.79 -0.99 11.28
N TRP A 105 8.52 -1.21 11.55
CA TRP A 105 7.41 -1.38 10.62
C TRP A 105 7.12 -0.15 9.75
N SER A 106 8.12 0.56 9.24
CA SER A 106 7.98 1.70 8.32
C SER A 106 8.22 1.19 6.91
N LEU A 107 7.15 0.84 6.21
CA LEU A 107 7.23 0.71 4.76
C LEU A 107 7.28 2.13 4.17
N ALA A 108 8.26 2.33 3.27
CA ALA A 108 8.61 3.60 2.66
C ALA A 108 7.41 4.33 2.04
N ASN A 109 7.56 5.64 1.80
CA ASN A 109 6.55 6.51 1.19
C ASN A 109 5.94 5.89 -0.08
N TRP A 110 4.65 5.58 -0.05
CA TRP A 110 3.90 5.14 -1.23
C TRP A 110 3.33 6.36 -1.89
N ASN A 111 3.68 6.58 -3.16
CA ASN A 111 3.19 7.73 -3.89
C ASN A 111 1.92 7.33 -4.63
N CYS A 112 0.89 8.16 -4.50
CA CYS A 112 -0.31 8.13 -5.31
C CYS A 112 -0.31 9.46 -6.10
N SER A 113 -0.51 9.44 -7.42
CA SER A 113 -0.63 10.61 -8.29
C SER A 113 -1.97 10.62 -9.05
N PRO A 114 -3.11 10.76 -8.35
CA PRO A 114 -4.43 10.67 -8.95
C PRO A 114 -4.71 11.81 -9.94
N ARG A 115 -5.32 11.46 -11.06
CA ARG A 115 -5.85 12.35 -12.11
C ARG A 115 -7.38 12.37 -12.16
N GLY A 116 -8.05 11.36 -11.59
CA GLY A 116 -9.50 11.24 -11.55
C GLY A 116 -9.94 9.89 -10.99
N GLN A 117 -11.25 9.69 -10.79
CA GLN A 117 -11.82 8.42 -10.37
C GLN A 117 -12.24 7.60 -11.61
N ARG A 118 -11.87 6.31 -11.67
CA ARG A 118 -12.28 5.42 -12.78
C ARG A 118 -13.78 5.14 -12.71
N PRO A 119 -14.49 5.08 -13.86
CA PRO A 119 -15.84 4.52 -13.90
C PRO A 119 -15.76 3.02 -13.58
N ILE A 120 -16.47 2.59 -12.55
CA ILE A 120 -16.74 1.18 -12.23
C ILE A 120 -17.69 0.53 -13.23
#